data_AF-X1VF29-F1
#
_entry.id   AF-X1VF29-F1
#
_cell.length_a   1.000
_cell.length_b   1.000
_cell.length_c   1.000
_cell.angle_alpha   90.00
_cell.angle_beta   90.00
_cell.angle_gamma   90.00
#
_symmetry.space_group_name_H-M   'P 1'
#
loop_
_entity.id
_entity.type
_entity.pdbx_description
1 polymer ?
#
loop_
_entity_poly.entity_id
_entity_poly.type
_entity_poly.pdbx_seq_one_letter_code
_entity_poly.pdbx_strand_id
1 'polypeptide(L)'
;KIFSYQEVKGDEQKFISMFHAFYVNNDPLTVKGLCQQQDSRYLIQNPPYYPLTQKELDKVHDLPYEREVHPYYKKEGEVKALETIKFSITTHRGCYGECNFCSITVHQGRIVQGRSEKSILREAKLLTR
;
A
#
# COMPACT_ATOMS: atom_id res chain seq x y z
N LYS A 1 -16.50 14.86 7.46
CA LYS A 1 -17.54 13.87 7.81
C LYS A 1 -18.18 13.41 6.52
N ILE A 2 -18.17 12.11 6.23
CA ILE A 2 -18.73 11.52 5.01
C ILE A 2 -20.05 10.81 5.33
N PHE A 3 -20.77 10.32 4.33
CA PHE A 3 -22.00 9.54 4.52
C PHE A 3 -21.77 8.36 5.47
N SER A 4 -22.74 8.11 6.35
CA SER A 4 -22.71 6.96 7.25
C SER A 4 -22.79 5.65 6.47
N TYR A 5 -22.36 4.55 7.09
CA TYR A 5 -22.48 3.22 6.49
C TYR A 5 -23.91 2.86 6.11
N GLN A 6 -24.88 3.16 6.99
CA GLN A 6 -26.28 2.83 6.76
C GLN A 6 -26.85 3.58 5.55
N GLU A 7 -26.45 4.85 5.37
CA GLU A 7 -26.84 5.63 4.18
C GLU A 7 -26.24 5.05 2.90
N VAL A 8 -24.96 4.67 2.94
CA VAL A 8 -24.24 4.15 1.77
C VAL A 8 -24.73 2.76 1.38
N LYS A 9 -25.04 1.91 2.38
CA LYS A 9 -25.50 0.53 2.16
C LYS A 9 -26.80 0.47 1.36
N GLY A 10 -27.67 1.46 1.50
CA GLY A 10 -28.98 1.51 0.83
C GLY A 10 -29.04 2.38 -0.43
N ASP A 11 -27.96 3.05 -0.83
CA ASP A 11 -27.97 4.04 -1.91
C ASP A 11 -26.66 4.03 -2.71
N GLU A 12 -26.75 3.56 -3.96
CA GLU A 12 -25.61 3.46 -4.87
C GLU A 12 -24.97 4.82 -5.19
N GLN A 13 -25.75 5.90 -5.26
CA GLN A 13 -25.22 7.24 -5.55
C GLN A 13 -24.44 7.79 -4.36
N LYS A 14 -24.89 7.49 -3.14
CA LYS A 14 -24.12 7.79 -1.93
C LYS A 14 -22.86 6.95 -1.83
N PHE A 15 -22.90 5.68 -2.25
CA PHE A 15 -21.70 4.85 -2.34
C PHE A 15 -20.68 5.44 -3.31
N ILE A 16 -21.08 5.78 -4.54
CA ILE A 16 -20.20 6.39 -5.54
C ILE A 16 -19.61 7.69 -5.02
N SER A 17 -20.44 8.55 -4.44
CA SER A 17 -20.00 9.82 -3.87
C SER A 17 -19.02 9.63 -2.71
N MET A 18 -19.25 8.63 -1.85
CA MET A 18 -18.35 8.31 -0.74
C MET A 18 -17.02 7.73 -1.23
N PHE A 19 -17.05 6.84 -2.22
CA PHE A 19 -15.85 6.31 -2.85
C PHE A 19 -15.04 7.42 -3.53
N HIS A 20 -15.68 8.33 -4.26
CA HIS A 20 -15.00 9.47 -4.87
C HIS A 20 -14.36 10.36 -3.81
N ALA A 21 -15.08 10.70 -2.73
CA ALA A 21 -14.56 11.48 -1.62
C ALA A 21 -13.36 10.79 -0.94
N PHE A 22 -13.41 9.48 -0.74
CA PHE A 22 -12.27 8.69 -0.27
C PHE A 22 -11.09 8.77 -1.25
N TYR A 23 -11.34 8.50 -2.53
CA TYR A 23 -10.32 8.35 -3.56
C TYR A 23 -9.50 9.63 -3.76
N VAL A 24 -10.18 10.78 -3.87
CA VAL A 24 -9.50 12.08 -4.01
C VAL A 24 -8.78 12.53 -2.73
N ASN A 25 -9.11 11.93 -1.58
CA ASN A 25 -8.55 12.25 -0.26
C ASN A 25 -7.38 11.31 0.12
N ASN A 26 -6.58 10.88 -0.87
CA ASN A 26 -5.38 10.07 -0.69
C ASN A 26 -4.06 10.85 -0.92
N ASP A 27 -4.12 12.17 -1.15
CA ASP A 27 -2.91 12.99 -1.31
C ASP A 27 -2.43 13.54 0.04
N PRO A 28 -1.24 13.15 0.54
CA PRO A 28 -0.72 13.57 1.84
C PRO A 28 -0.54 15.10 2.00
N LEU A 29 -0.49 15.87 0.92
CA LEU A 29 -0.34 17.33 0.97
C LEU A 29 -1.65 18.08 1.24
N THR A 30 -2.79 17.55 0.78
CA THR A 30 -4.07 18.27 0.75
C THR A 30 -5.19 17.61 1.55
N VAL A 31 -4.96 16.37 1.97
CA VAL A 31 -5.89 15.51 2.70
C VAL A 31 -6.34 16.04 4.06
N LYS A 32 -7.58 15.71 4.41
CA LYS A 32 -8.11 15.79 5.78
C LYS A 32 -8.51 14.39 6.26
N GLY A 33 -8.48 14.16 7.57
CA GLY A 33 -8.99 12.91 8.13
C GLY A 33 -10.48 12.71 7.78
N LEU A 34 -10.86 11.47 7.42
CA LEU A 34 -12.26 11.11 7.20
C LEU A 34 -12.82 10.45 8.45
N CYS A 35 -14.12 10.66 8.65
CA CYS A 35 -14.85 10.11 9.77
C CYS A 35 -16.21 9.66 9.25
N GLN A 36 -16.46 8.35 9.36
CA GLN A 36 -17.68 7.69 8.93
C GLN A 36 -18.36 7.05 10.13
N GLN A 37 -19.65 7.34 10.31
CA GLN A 37 -20.44 6.64 11.32
C GLN A 37 -20.72 5.21 10.86
N GLN A 38 -20.41 4.25 11.73
CA GLN A 38 -20.58 2.81 11.58
C GLN A 38 -21.40 2.34 12.79
N ASP A 39 -22.70 2.16 12.61
CA ASP A 39 -23.68 1.89 13.67
C ASP A 39 -23.60 2.91 14.82
N SER A 40 -23.12 2.48 16.01
CA SER A 40 -22.94 3.32 17.20
C SER A 40 -21.52 3.90 17.35
N ARG A 41 -20.62 3.62 16.41
CA ARG A 41 -19.19 4.01 16.45
C ARG A 41 -18.81 4.83 15.23
N TYR A 42 -17.57 5.31 15.24
CA TYR A 42 -16.98 6.00 14.11
C TYR A 42 -15.74 5.26 13.62
N LEU A 43 -15.67 5.04 12.30
CA LEU A 43 -14.45 4.67 11.60
C LEU A 43 -13.70 5.95 11.24
N ILE A 44 -12.48 6.07 11.77
CA ILE A 44 -11.59 7.20 11.50
C ILE A 44 -10.53 6.76 10.52
N GLN A 45 -10.47 7.44 9.37
CA GLN A 45 -9.37 7.33 8.44
C GLN A 45 -8.44 8.51 8.66
N ASN A 46 -7.27 8.22 9.22
CA ASN A 46 -6.23 9.22 9.39
C ASN A 46 -5.66 9.66 8.03
N PRO A 47 -5.14 10.89 7.92
CA PRO A 47 -4.37 11.30 6.76
C PRO A 47 -3.24 10.30 6.43
N PRO A 48 -2.99 9.99 5.13
CA PRO A 48 -1.82 9.23 4.73
C PRO A 48 -0.54 9.92 5.16
N TYR A 49 0.47 9.11 5.47
CA TYR A 49 1.82 9.61 5.77
C TYR A 49 2.48 10.14 4.50
N TYR A 50 3.44 11.05 4.67
CA TYR A 50 4.24 11.55 3.55
C TYR A 50 5.06 10.43 2.88
N PRO A 51 5.35 10.55 1.57
CA PRO A 51 6.37 9.76 0.90
C PRO A 51 7.63 9.56 1.74
N LEU A 52 8.14 8.34 1.79
CA LEU A 52 9.45 8.09 2.39
C LEU A 52 10.51 8.79 1.55
N THR A 53 11.54 9.32 2.21
CA THR A 53 12.75 9.74 1.51
C THR A 53 13.44 8.50 0.92
N GLN A 54 14.27 8.69 -0.12
CA GLN A 54 15.06 7.59 -0.70
C GLN A 54 15.88 6.85 0.37
N LYS A 55 16.45 7.57 1.34
CA LYS A 55 17.24 6.98 2.43
C LYS A 55 16.39 6.10 3.35
N GLU A 56 15.17 6.52 3.67
CA GLU A 56 14.23 5.73 4.46
C GLU A 56 13.74 4.52 3.67
N LEU A 57 13.45 4.67 2.38
CA LEU A 57 13.03 3.57 1.51
C LEU A 57 14.14 2.52 1.39
N ASP A 58 15.39 2.94 1.16
CA ASP A 58 16.56 2.06 1.15
C ASP A 58 16.68 1.30 2.49
N LYS A 59 16.52 1.99 3.62
CA LYS A 59 16.57 1.36 4.95
C LYS A 59 15.49 0.30 5.13
N VAL A 60 14.27 0.54 4.65
CA VAL A 60 13.17 -0.44 4.70
C VAL A 60 13.52 -1.70 3.91
N HIS A 61 14.11 -1.56 2.73
CA HIS A 61 14.49 -2.70 1.89
C HIS A 61 15.78 -3.41 2.34
N ASP A 62 16.64 -2.73 3.09
CA ASP A 62 17.87 -3.30 3.65
C ASP A 62 17.63 -4.09 4.96
N LEU A 63 16.39 -4.13 5.48
CA LEU A 63 16.06 -4.96 6.65
C LEU A 63 16.31 -6.45 6.36
N PRO A 64 16.71 -7.24 7.37
CA PRO A 64 17.03 -8.66 7.21
C PRO A 64 15.75 -9.51 7.13
N TYR A 65 14.98 -9.34 6.06
CA TYR A 65 13.80 -10.17 5.82
C TYR A 65 14.19 -11.62 5.59
N GLU A 66 13.38 -12.54 6.10
CA GLU A 66 13.54 -13.99 5.93
C GLU A 66 13.50 -14.39 4.44
N ARG A 67 12.72 -13.68 3.62
CA ARG A 67 12.52 -13.94 2.18
C ARG A 67 12.04 -15.37 1.83
N GLU A 68 11.52 -16.09 2.82
CA GLU A 68 10.97 -17.43 2.67
C GLU A 68 9.53 -17.49 3.19
N VAL A 69 8.85 -18.61 2.91
CA VAL A 69 7.53 -18.89 3.47
C VAL A 69 7.64 -18.95 5.00
N HIS A 70 6.72 -18.25 5.69
CA HIS A 70 6.66 -18.28 7.15
C HIS A 70 6.56 -19.74 7.66
N PRO A 71 7.30 -20.14 8.72
CA PRO A 71 7.37 -21.53 9.18
C PRO A 71 6.02 -22.17 9.49
N TYR A 72 5.03 -21.34 9.88
CA TYR A 72 3.66 -21.79 10.09
C TYR A 72 3.05 -22.43 8.83
N TYR A 73 3.23 -21.83 7.65
CA TYR A 73 2.64 -22.33 6.41
C TYR A 73 3.53 -23.38 5.72
N LYS A 74 4.84 -23.34 5.96
CA LYS A 74 5.80 -24.28 5.37
C LYS A 74 5.50 -25.76 5.73
N LYS A 75 4.91 -26.00 6.90
CA LYS A 75 4.48 -27.34 7.35
C LYS A 75 3.22 -27.86 6.64
N GLU A 76 2.48 -26.99 5.94
CA GLU A 76 1.33 -27.37 5.12
C GLU A 76 1.74 -27.70 3.66
N GLY A 77 3.00 -27.48 3.31
CA GLY A 77 3.56 -27.78 1.98
C GLY A 77 4.26 -26.58 1.34
N GLU A 78 4.56 -26.74 0.06
CA GLU A 78 5.25 -25.72 -0.73
C GLU A 78 4.28 -24.63 -1.21
N VAL A 79 4.70 -23.36 -1.07
CA VAL A 79 3.95 -22.22 -1.60
C VAL A 79 4.52 -21.84 -2.96
N LYS A 80 3.92 -22.34 -4.05
CA LYS A 80 4.36 -22.10 -5.44
C LYS A 80 4.55 -20.63 -5.79
N ALA A 81 3.78 -19.72 -5.17
CA ALA A 81 3.94 -18.28 -5.39
C ALA A 81 5.33 -17.77 -5.00
N LEU A 82 6.02 -18.42 -4.05
CA LEU A 82 7.39 -18.04 -3.70
C LEU A 82 8.36 -18.28 -4.86
N GLU A 83 8.16 -19.35 -5.63
CA GLU A 83 9.04 -19.70 -6.76
C GLU A 83 9.09 -18.60 -7.82
N THR A 84 7.98 -17.88 -8.01
CA THR A 84 7.86 -16.84 -9.03
C THR A 84 8.38 -15.48 -8.54
N ILE A 85 8.39 -15.23 -7.23
CA ILE A 85 8.73 -13.91 -6.67
C ILE A 85 10.07 -13.88 -5.92
N LYS A 86 10.69 -15.01 -5.61
CA LYS A 86 11.89 -15.07 -4.75
C LYS A 86 13.10 -14.27 -5.26
N PHE A 87 13.18 -14.01 -6.56
CA PHE A 87 14.23 -13.19 -7.17
C PHE A 87 13.76 -11.82 -7.65
N SER A 88 12.53 -11.42 -7.32
CA SER A 88 11.97 -10.13 -7.70
C SER A 88 12.53 -9.01 -6.83
N ILE A 89 12.98 -7.92 -7.46
CA ILE A 89 13.51 -6.74 -6.76
C ILE A 89 12.62 -5.54 -7.06
N THR A 90 12.04 -4.95 -6.02
CA THR A 90 11.26 -3.71 -6.14
C THR A 90 12.20 -2.52 -6.34
N THR A 91 12.04 -1.71 -7.39
CA THR A 91 12.92 -0.56 -7.66
C THR A 91 12.40 0.76 -7.10
N HIS A 92 11.07 0.87 -6.93
CA HIS A 92 10.41 2.10 -6.50
C HIS A 92 9.09 1.79 -5.76
N ARG A 93 8.55 2.82 -5.12
CA ARG A 93 7.25 2.82 -4.45
C ARG A 93 6.39 3.96 -5.01
N GLY A 94 5.09 3.73 -5.20
CA GLY A 94 4.15 4.71 -5.75
C GLY A 94 3.89 4.51 -7.25
N CYS A 95 2.74 4.98 -7.73
CA CYS A 95 2.35 4.90 -9.13
C CYS A 95 1.54 6.12 -9.56
N TYR A 96 2.05 6.86 -10.55
CA TYR A 96 1.38 8.05 -11.09
C TYR A 96 0.21 7.72 -12.03
N GLY A 97 0.06 6.45 -12.44
CA GLY A 97 -0.89 6.04 -13.48
C GLY A 97 -2.35 5.98 -13.04
N GLU A 98 -2.63 5.89 -11.74
CA GLU A 98 -3.99 5.89 -11.14
C GLU A 98 -5.00 4.99 -11.87
N CYS A 99 -4.56 3.82 -12.37
CA CYS A 99 -5.44 2.93 -13.11
C CYS A 99 -6.59 2.47 -12.19
N ASN A 100 -7.84 2.61 -12.64
CA ASN A 100 -9.03 2.34 -11.83
C ASN A 100 -9.11 0.90 -11.26
N PHE A 101 -8.42 -0.06 -11.90
CA PHE A 101 -8.38 -1.46 -11.44
C PHE A 101 -7.22 -1.75 -10.47
N CYS A 102 -6.28 -0.82 -10.32
CA CYS A 102 -5.04 -1.02 -9.58
C CYS A 102 -5.12 -0.34 -8.22
N SER A 103 -4.78 -1.06 -7.15
CA SER A 103 -4.78 -0.52 -5.79
C SER A 103 -3.46 0.16 -5.39
N ILE A 104 -2.42 0.11 -6.24
CA ILE A 104 -1.09 0.64 -5.90
C ILE A 104 -1.16 2.11 -5.51
N THR A 105 -1.86 2.95 -6.27
CA THR A 105 -1.97 4.37 -5.97
C THR A 105 -2.65 4.64 -4.63
N VAL A 106 -3.68 3.86 -4.27
CA VAL A 106 -4.37 4.00 -2.97
C VAL A 106 -3.47 3.56 -1.81
N HIS A 107 -2.61 2.56 -2.00
CA HIS A 107 -1.73 2.05 -0.94
C HIS A 107 -0.38 2.75 -0.83
N GLN A 108 0.16 3.23 -1.94
CA GLN A 108 1.53 3.76 -2.05
C GLN A 108 1.57 5.24 -2.43
N GLY A 109 0.44 5.81 -2.83
CA GLY A 109 0.35 7.18 -3.35
C GLY A 109 0.74 7.29 -4.82
N ARG A 110 0.47 8.48 -5.36
CA ARG A 110 0.85 8.87 -6.73
C ARG A 110 2.32 9.26 -6.88
N ILE A 111 2.95 9.65 -5.76
CA ILE A 111 4.30 10.18 -5.74
C ILE A 111 5.28 9.02 -5.77
N VAL A 112 5.92 8.84 -6.93
CA VAL A 112 6.93 7.80 -7.14
C VAL A 112 8.21 8.15 -6.37
N GLN A 113 8.66 7.20 -5.53
CA GLN A 113 9.92 7.26 -4.79
C GLN A 113 10.83 6.12 -5.26
N GLY A 114 12.00 6.45 -5.78
CA GLY A 114 12.98 5.47 -6.24
C GLY A 114 13.95 5.06 -5.12
N ARG A 115 14.27 3.77 -5.05
CA ARG A 115 15.42 3.28 -4.28
C ARG A 115 16.73 3.73 -4.92
N SER A 116 17.79 3.80 -4.12
CA SER A 116 19.12 4.00 -4.69
C SER A 116 19.59 2.74 -5.43
N GLU A 117 20.36 2.95 -6.50
CA GLU A 117 21.03 1.87 -7.22
C GLU A 117 21.86 0.99 -6.27
N LYS A 118 22.54 1.62 -5.29
CA LYS A 118 23.33 0.90 -4.28
C LYS A 118 22.47 -0.06 -3.44
N SER A 119 21.25 0.32 -3.05
CA SER A 119 20.34 -0.58 -2.32
C SER A 119 19.89 -1.74 -3.21
N ILE A 120 19.51 -1.47 -4.46
CA ILE A 120 19.10 -2.50 -5.42
C ILE A 120 20.23 -3.52 -5.65
N LEU A 121 21.46 -3.05 -5.87
CA LEU A 121 22.62 -3.93 -6.08
C LEU A 121 22.98 -4.74 -4.83
N ARG A 122 22.79 -4.21 -3.62
CA ARG A 122 22.98 -4.98 -2.38
C ARG A 122 21.97 -6.13 -2.30
N GLU A 123 20.70 -5.85 -2.56
CA GLU A 123 19.66 -6.87 -2.55
C GLU A 123 19.88 -7.93 -3.64
N ALA A 124 20.22 -7.53 -4.87
CA ALA A 124 20.55 -8.46 -5.94
C ALA A 124 21.68 -9.44 -5.53
N LYS A 125 22.74 -8.94 -4.89
CA LYS A 125 23.85 -9.77 -4.37
C LYS A 125 23.45 -10.68 -3.23
N LEU A 126 22.42 -10.34 -2.45
CA LEU A 126 21.91 -11.22 -1.38
C LEU A 126 21.07 -12.35 -1.97
N LEU A 127 20.30 -12.06 -3.02
CA LEU A 127 19.42 -13.03 -3.68
C LEU A 127 20.16 -14.05 -4.55
N THR A 128 21.37 -13.75 -5.03
CA THR A 128 22.14 -14.64 -5.92
C THR A 128 23.24 -15.44 -5.21
N ARG A 129 23.26 -15.43 -3.88
CA ARG A 129 24.11 -16.30 -3.06
C ARG A 129 23.41 -17.62 -2.78
#